data_AF-A0A2M7CLT5-F1
#
_entry.id   AF-A0A2M7CLT5-F1
#
_cell.length_a   1.000
_cell.length_b   1.000
_cell.length_c   1.000
_cell.angle_alpha   90.00
_cell.angle_beta   90.00
_cell.angle_gamma   90.00
#
_symmetry.space_group_name_H-M   'P 1'
#
loop_
_entity.id
_entity.type
_entity.pdbx_description
1 polymer ?
#
loop_
_entity_poly.entity_id
_entity_poly.type
_entity_poly.pdbx_seq_one_letter_code
_entity_poly.pdbx_strand_id
1 'polypeptide(L)'
;MRAITVFRKTLREMSRDAWMLGLTLAFAPFFVLLYYLITAGGSTTYTILTINNDKGIQLADGTTLHAGREAVAALKGITYGDGQPLLKTVPAADLAEAEPILRNRGAAAFILIPENFSQTIQSLQSGDRSVTTQITFGGDVSNPYYMVGVNLSLTAIDGYIMQATGQQPLIGYVEKPLGASAARTEFETYVPGTLIFAVILLIFLASMTVAREIETGTL
;
A
#
# COMPACT_ATOMS: atom_id res chain seq x y z
N MET A 1 27.34 4.64 42.67
CA MET A 1 26.68 3.94 43.80
C MET A 1 25.22 4.35 44.01
N ARG A 2 24.87 5.64 44.09
CA ARG A 2 23.48 6.09 44.33
C ARG A 2 22.47 5.61 43.26
N ALA A 3 22.86 5.58 41.98
CA ALA A 3 21.98 5.12 40.89
C ALA A 3 21.54 3.65 41.04
N ILE A 4 22.43 2.76 41.49
CA ILE A 4 22.12 1.34 41.69
C ILE A 4 21.16 1.16 42.88
N THR A 5 21.35 1.96 43.93
CA THR A 5 20.44 1.97 45.09
C THR A 5 19.04 2.48 44.71
N VAL A 6 18.96 3.55 43.93
CA VAL A 6 17.69 4.08 43.41
C VAL A 6 17.03 3.06 42.49
N PHE A 7 17.77 2.49 41.53
CA PHE A 7 17.25 1.44 40.63
C PHE A 7 16.68 0.26 41.40
N ARG A 8 17.41 -0.27 42.38
CA ARG A 8 16.96 -1.41 43.20
C ARG A 8 15.74 -1.06 44.06
N LYS A 9 15.63 0.18 44.54
CA LYS A 9 14.44 0.67 45.25
C LYS A 9 13.24 0.74 44.30
N THR A 10 13.38 1.39 43.15
CA THR A 10 12.32 1.51 42.14
C THR A 10 11.85 0.16 41.63
N LEU A 11 12.77 -0.78 41.36
CA LEU A 11 12.40 -2.14 40.93
C LEU A 11 11.59 -2.88 42.00
N ARG A 12 11.95 -2.68 43.27
CA ARG A 12 11.23 -3.27 44.41
C ARG A 12 9.86 -2.64 44.60
N GLU A 13 9.74 -1.33 44.41
CA GLU A 13 8.46 -0.60 44.45
C GLU A 13 7.54 -1.05 43.30
N MET A 14 8.05 -1.12 42.06
CA MET A 14 7.31 -1.64 40.91
C MET A 14 6.85 -3.10 41.12
N SER A 15 7.69 -3.96 41.72
CA SER A 15 7.31 -5.35 42.01
C SER A 15 6.21 -5.50 43.06
N ARG A 16 6.03 -4.50 43.93
CA ARG A 16 4.99 -4.49 44.97
C ARG A 16 3.65 -4.00 44.42
N ASP A 17 3.67 -3.22 43.34
CA ASP A 17 2.50 -2.92 42.54
C ASP A 17 2.34 -3.96 41.41
N ALA A 18 2.08 -5.20 41.83
CA ALA A 18 1.97 -6.34 40.92
C ALA A 18 0.79 -6.18 39.93
N TRP A 19 -0.21 -5.37 40.27
CA TRP A 19 -1.36 -5.11 39.40
C TRP A 19 -0.98 -4.18 38.25
N MET A 20 -0.32 -3.04 38.52
CA MET A 20 0.13 -2.12 37.49
C MET A 20 1.22 -2.75 36.61
N LEU A 21 2.14 -3.52 37.22
CA LEU A 21 3.19 -4.24 36.49
C LEU A 21 2.59 -5.34 35.61
N GLY A 22 1.64 -6.11 36.13
CA GLY A 22 0.91 -7.13 35.38
C GLY A 22 0.12 -6.55 34.21
N LEU A 23 -0.60 -5.44 34.41
CA LEU A 23 -1.34 -4.75 33.36
C LEU A 23 -0.41 -4.23 32.25
N THR A 24 0.72 -3.61 32.63
CA THR A 24 1.70 -3.07 31.67
C THR A 24 2.34 -4.19 30.85
N LEU A 25 2.72 -5.30 31.52
CA LEU A 25 3.35 -6.43 30.86
C LEU A 25 2.38 -7.21 29.98
N ALA A 26 1.09 -7.26 30.34
CA ALA A 26 0.04 -7.89 29.54
C ALA A 26 -0.36 -7.04 28.33
N PHE A 27 -0.17 -5.72 28.37
CA PHE A 27 -0.58 -4.81 27.31
C PHE A 27 0.12 -5.12 25.97
N ALA A 28 1.45 -5.28 25.98
CA ALA A 28 2.21 -5.58 24.78
C ALA A 28 1.78 -6.90 24.07
N PRO A 29 1.74 -8.07 24.75
CA PRO A 29 1.29 -9.31 24.11
C PRO A 29 -0.20 -9.26 23.74
N PHE A 30 -1.03 -8.53 24.49
CA PHE A 30 -2.44 -8.33 24.13
C PHE A 30 -2.58 -7.56 22.82
N PHE A 31 -1.83 -6.47 22.62
CA PHE A 31 -1.86 -5.71 21.37
C PHE A 31 -1.28 -6.51 20.20
N VAL A 32 -0.26 -7.34 20.43
CA VAL A 32 0.25 -8.28 19.42
C VAL A 32 -0.83 -9.30 19.04
N LEU A 33 -1.52 -9.88 20.02
CA LEU A 33 -2.63 -10.82 19.77
C LEU A 33 -3.78 -10.14 19.03
N LEU A 34 -4.13 -8.91 19.41
CA LEU A 34 -5.19 -8.13 18.78
C LEU A 34 -4.82 -7.77 17.34
N TYR A 35 -3.59 -7.35 17.09
CA TYR A 35 -3.09 -7.12 15.72
C TYR A 35 -3.12 -8.40 14.90
N TYR A 36 -2.69 -9.53 15.47
CA TYR A 36 -2.76 -10.83 14.82
C TYR A 36 -4.20 -11.26 14.51
N LEU A 37 -5.15 -11.02 15.41
CA LEU A 37 -6.57 -11.32 15.19
C LEU A 37 -7.21 -10.42 14.14
N ILE A 38 -6.91 -9.11 14.15
CA ILE A 38 -7.44 -8.15 13.16
C ILE A 38 -6.93 -8.47 11.77
N THR A 39 -5.63 -8.74 11.65
CA THR A 39 -5.02 -9.10 10.38
C THR A 39 -5.28 -10.56 10.00
N ALA A 40 -5.69 -11.40 10.97
CA ALA A 40 -5.72 -12.85 10.88
C ALA A 40 -4.40 -13.49 10.40
N GLY A 41 -3.26 -12.78 10.59
CA GLY A 41 -1.99 -13.12 9.94
C GLY A 41 -2.01 -12.98 8.42
N GLY A 42 -3.07 -12.38 7.87
CA GLY A 42 -3.31 -12.20 6.44
C GLY A 42 -2.51 -11.06 5.84
N SER A 43 -2.36 -11.15 4.53
CA SER A 43 -1.55 -10.23 3.76
C SER A 43 -2.42 -9.19 3.04
N THR A 44 -1.93 -7.96 2.90
CA THR A 44 -2.74 -6.85 2.32
C THR A 44 -2.76 -6.96 0.80
N THR A 45 -3.90 -7.33 0.22
CA THR A 45 -4.04 -7.36 -1.25
C THR A 45 -4.41 -5.97 -1.80
N TYR A 46 -3.59 -5.45 -2.71
CA TYR A 46 -3.84 -4.18 -3.38
C TYR A 46 -4.63 -4.38 -4.67
N THR A 47 -5.82 -3.78 -4.75
CA THR A 47 -6.63 -3.82 -5.98
C THR A 47 -6.09 -2.82 -7.01
N ILE A 48 -5.80 -3.29 -8.22
CA ILE A 48 -5.28 -2.49 -9.34
C ILE A 48 -6.23 -2.62 -10.52
N LEU A 49 -6.62 -1.50 -11.11
CA LEU A 49 -7.42 -1.46 -12.32
C LEU A 49 -6.53 -1.66 -13.55
N THR A 50 -6.91 -2.56 -14.44
CA THR A 50 -6.17 -2.85 -15.66
C THR A 50 -7.02 -2.49 -16.88
N ILE A 51 -6.56 -1.52 -17.65
CA ILE A 51 -7.15 -1.10 -18.92
C ILE A 51 -6.23 -1.63 -20.02
N ASN A 52 -6.70 -2.63 -20.78
CA ASN A 52 -5.89 -3.27 -21.81
C ASN A 52 -6.42 -2.93 -23.20
N ASN A 53 -5.76 -2.00 -23.88
CA ASN A 53 -6.08 -1.62 -25.26
C ASN A 53 -5.25 -2.39 -26.30
N ASP A 54 -4.39 -3.30 -25.87
CA ASP A 54 -3.54 -4.11 -26.75
C ASP A 54 -4.38 -4.97 -27.70
N LYS A 55 -4.17 -4.81 -29.01
CA LYS A 55 -4.90 -5.54 -30.05
C LYS A 55 -4.33 -6.94 -30.31
N GLY A 56 -3.12 -7.21 -29.79
CA GLY A 56 -2.36 -8.41 -30.12
C GLY A 56 -1.82 -8.37 -31.54
N ILE A 57 -0.90 -9.28 -31.86
CA ILE A 57 -0.31 -9.41 -33.19
C ILE A 57 -0.34 -10.87 -33.65
N GLN A 58 -0.46 -11.10 -34.95
CA GLN A 58 -0.23 -12.43 -35.52
C GLN A 58 1.26 -12.60 -35.81
N LEU A 59 1.84 -13.64 -35.26
CA LEU A 59 3.21 -14.07 -35.51
C LEU A 59 3.29 -14.83 -36.85
N ALA A 60 4.51 -14.92 -37.39
CA ALA A 60 4.78 -15.60 -38.67
C ALA A 60 4.47 -17.11 -38.64
N ASP A 61 4.33 -17.70 -37.46
CA ASP A 61 3.95 -19.08 -37.21
C ASP A 61 2.42 -19.31 -37.16
N GLY A 62 1.62 -18.25 -37.33
CA GLY A 62 0.16 -18.28 -37.27
C GLY A 62 -0.42 -18.20 -35.86
N THR A 63 0.42 -18.08 -34.83
CA THR A 63 -0.04 -17.85 -33.45
C THR A 63 -0.32 -16.36 -33.21
N THR A 64 -1.25 -16.04 -32.30
CA THR A 64 -1.53 -14.64 -31.93
C THR A 64 -0.89 -14.33 -30.59
N LEU A 65 0.09 -13.43 -30.57
CA LEU A 65 0.69 -12.92 -29.34
C LEU A 65 -0.24 -11.85 -28.75
N HIS A 66 -0.64 -12.07 -27.49
CA HIS A 66 -1.40 -11.11 -26.70
C HIS A 66 -0.60 -10.68 -25.48
N ALA A 67 0.51 -9.98 -25.72
CA ALA A 67 1.43 -9.56 -24.67
C ALA A 67 0.73 -8.72 -23.59
N GLY A 68 -0.29 -7.91 -23.95
CA GLY A 68 -1.05 -7.14 -22.96
C GLY A 68 -1.82 -8.02 -21.98
N ARG A 69 -2.37 -9.16 -22.43
CA ARG A 69 -3.05 -10.11 -21.54
C ARG A 69 -2.06 -10.86 -20.66
N GLU A 70 -0.90 -11.20 -21.20
CA GLU A 70 0.17 -11.85 -20.45
C GLU A 70 0.77 -10.93 -19.38
N ALA A 71 0.97 -9.64 -19.68
CA ALA A 71 1.38 -8.63 -18.72
C ALA A 71 0.35 -8.48 -17.58
N VAL A 72 -0.95 -8.46 -17.91
CA VAL A 72 -2.02 -8.47 -16.88
C VAL A 72 -2.03 -9.78 -16.08
N ALA A 73 -1.68 -10.91 -16.69
CA ALA A 73 -1.54 -12.18 -15.98
C ALA A 73 -0.32 -12.17 -15.04
N ALA A 74 0.79 -11.54 -15.43
CA ALA A 74 1.99 -11.39 -14.61
C ALA A 74 1.71 -10.62 -13.31
N LEU A 75 0.81 -9.63 -13.35
CA LEU A 75 0.36 -8.91 -12.14
C LEU A 75 -0.28 -9.86 -11.10
N LYS A 76 -1.00 -10.89 -11.54
CA LYS A 76 -1.61 -11.89 -10.65
C LYS A 76 -0.59 -12.86 -10.06
N GLY A 77 0.61 -12.94 -10.65
CA GLY A 77 1.69 -13.80 -10.20
C GLY A 77 2.48 -13.27 -9.00
N ILE A 78 2.25 -12.01 -8.60
CA ILE A 78 2.92 -11.43 -7.43
C ILE A 78 2.21 -11.91 -6.17
N THR A 79 2.89 -12.74 -5.39
CA THR A 79 2.39 -13.30 -4.13
C THR A 79 3.30 -12.97 -2.96
N TYR A 80 2.73 -13.00 -1.76
CA TYR A 80 3.44 -13.04 -0.50
C TYR A 80 4.16 -14.39 -0.33
N GLY A 81 5.07 -14.48 0.65
CA GLY A 81 5.82 -15.72 0.93
C GLY A 81 4.93 -16.90 1.38
N ASP A 82 3.71 -16.62 1.81
CA ASP A 82 2.67 -17.58 2.17
C ASP A 82 1.78 -17.99 0.97
N GLY A 83 2.03 -17.44 -0.23
CA GLY A 83 1.28 -17.71 -1.46
C GLY A 83 0.04 -16.84 -1.67
N GLN A 84 -0.32 -15.94 -0.74
CA GLN A 84 -1.45 -15.03 -0.96
C GLN A 84 -1.14 -13.97 -2.01
N PRO A 85 -2.11 -13.52 -2.83
CA PRO A 85 -1.86 -12.51 -3.85
C PRO A 85 -1.57 -11.13 -3.24
N LEU A 86 -0.47 -10.51 -3.67
CA LEU A 86 -0.13 -9.12 -3.34
C LEU A 86 -1.03 -8.15 -4.11
N LEU A 87 -1.33 -8.49 -5.37
CA LEU A 87 -2.11 -7.66 -6.28
C LEU A 87 -3.39 -8.38 -6.70
N LYS A 88 -4.50 -7.65 -6.71
CA LYS A 88 -5.77 -8.08 -7.32
C LYS A 88 -6.06 -7.20 -8.52
N THR A 89 -6.00 -7.78 -9.71
CA THR A 89 -6.32 -7.08 -10.95
C THR A 89 -7.83 -7.06 -11.19
N VAL A 90 -8.40 -5.88 -11.45
CA VAL A 90 -9.80 -5.72 -11.88
C VAL A 90 -9.80 -5.05 -13.27
N PRO A 91 -10.39 -5.67 -14.29
CA PRO A 91 -10.44 -5.06 -15.62
C PRO A 91 -11.37 -3.84 -15.61
N ALA A 92 -10.97 -2.79 -16.34
CA ALA A 92 -11.80 -1.63 -16.67
C ALA A 92 -11.73 -1.39 -18.17
N ALA A 93 -12.84 -0.97 -18.78
CA ALA A 93 -12.93 -0.74 -20.22
C ALA A 93 -12.15 0.51 -20.64
N ASP A 94 -12.24 1.58 -19.85
CA ASP A 94 -11.58 2.85 -20.13
C ASP A 94 -11.27 3.64 -18.85
N LEU A 95 -10.65 4.81 -19.04
CA LEU A 95 -10.32 5.70 -17.93
C LEU A 95 -11.57 6.32 -17.28
N ALA A 96 -12.68 6.46 -18.02
CA ALA A 96 -13.92 7.04 -17.51
C ALA A 96 -14.64 6.08 -16.54
N GLU A 97 -14.52 4.77 -16.76
CA GLU A 97 -14.96 3.72 -15.82
C GLU A 97 -14.01 3.62 -14.63
N ALA A 98 -12.70 3.75 -14.86
CA ALA A 98 -11.70 3.60 -13.80
C ALA A 98 -11.70 4.75 -12.78
N GLU A 99 -11.90 5.99 -13.23
CA GLU A 99 -11.86 7.19 -12.39
C GLU A 99 -12.83 7.16 -11.18
N PRO A 100 -14.13 6.86 -11.32
CA PRO A 100 -15.04 6.81 -10.17
C PRO A 100 -14.67 5.70 -9.17
N ILE A 101 -14.16 4.55 -9.64
CA ILE A 101 -13.73 3.45 -8.79
C ILE A 101 -12.53 3.87 -7.94
N LEU A 102 -11.58 4.60 -8.53
CA LEU A 102 -10.39 5.11 -7.83
C LEU A 102 -10.74 6.22 -6.85
N ARG A 103 -11.63 7.14 -7.22
CA ARG A 103 -12.13 8.21 -6.32
C ARG A 103 -12.85 7.63 -5.10
N ASN A 104 -13.57 6.53 -5.27
CA ASN A 104 -14.24 5.83 -4.18
C ASN A 104 -13.33 4.87 -3.40
N ARG A 105 -12.01 4.89 -3.66
CA ARG A 105 -11.00 4.00 -3.05
C ARG A 105 -11.28 2.51 -3.22
N GLY A 106 -12.04 2.13 -4.25
CA GLY A 106 -12.28 0.74 -4.62
C GLY A 106 -11.05 0.06 -5.22
N ALA A 107 -10.11 0.85 -5.73
CA ALA A 107 -8.80 0.42 -6.19
C ALA A 107 -7.71 1.41 -5.75
N ALA A 108 -6.47 0.92 -5.69
CA ALA A 108 -5.30 1.72 -5.32
C ALA A 108 -4.74 2.51 -6.50
N ALA A 109 -4.70 1.93 -7.70
CA ALA A 109 -4.16 2.53 -8.91
C ALA A 109 -4.79 1.92 -10.17
N PHE A 110 -4.54 2.53 -11.32
CA PHE A 110 -4.78 1.95 -12.64
C PHE A 110 -3.51 1.85 -13.46
N ILE A 111 -3.53 0.92 -14.42
CA ILE A 111 -2.53 0.77 -15.47
C ILE A 111 -3.26 0.66 -16.80
N LEU A 112 -2.79 1.44 -17.76
CA LEU A 112 -3.27 1.43 -19.13
C LEU A 112 -2.16 0.91 -20.04
N ILE A 113 -2.43 -0.24 -20.63
CA ILE A 113 -1.58 -0.87 -21.63
C ILE A 113 -2.00 -0.35 -23.00
N PRO A 114 -1.10 0.29 -23.77
CA PRO A 114 -1.41 0.90 -25.06
C PRO A 114 -1.62 -0.15 -26.16
N GLU A 115 -2.23 0.28 -27.28
CA GLU A 115 -2.58 -0.62 -28.39
C GLU A 115 -1.39 -1.30 -29.07
N ASN A 116 -0.21 -0.67 -29.04
CA ASN A 116 1.02 -1.13 -29.71
C ASN A 116 1.92 -1.99 -28.81
N PHE A 117 1.43 -2.42 -27.65
CA PHE A 117 2.25 -3.14 -26.67
C PHE A 117 2.77 -4.47 -27.22
N SER A 118 1.90 -5.33 -27.78
CA SER A 118 2.32 -6.61 -28.38
C SER A 118 3.31 -6.45 -29.54
N GLN A 119 3.14 -5.44 -30.38
CA GLN A 119 4.07 -5.15 -31.47
C GLN A 119 5.45 -4.75 -30.95
N THR A 120 5.49 -3.97 -29.86
CA THR A 120 6.74 -3.53 -29.25
C THR A 120 7.48 -4.71 -28.64
N ILE A 121 6.80 -5.63 -27.94
CA ILE A 121 7.43 -6.83 -27.38
C ILE A 121 8.04 -7.72 -28.47
N GLN A 122 7.33 -7.92 -29.58
CA GLN A 122 7.88 -8.68 -30.71
C GLN A 122 9.09 -8.00 -31.35
N SER A 123 9.03 -6.67 -31.52
CA SER A 123 10.16 -5.91 -32.07
C SER A 123 11.38 -5.99 -31.16
N LEU A 124 11.17 -5.91 -29.84
CA LEU A 124 12.24 -6.08 -28.85
C LEU A 124 12.83 -7.50 -28.86
N GLN A 125 12.01 -8.54 -29.06
CA GLN A 125 12.48 -9.92 -29.23
C GLN A 125 13.35 -10.11 -30.48
N SER A 126 13.03 -9.42 -31.57
CA SER A 126 13.84 -9.44 -32.80
C SER A 126 15.06 -8.51 -32.75
N GLY A 127 15.23 -7.76 -31.65
CA GLY A 127 16.34 -6.82 -31.44
C GLY A 127 16.12 -5.44 -32.06
N ASP A 128 14.94 -5.17 -32.62
CA ASP A 128 14.56 -3.86 -33.15
C ASP A 128 14.04 -2.94 -32.03
N ARG A 129 14.67 -1.77 -31.90
CA ARG A 129 14.36 -0.74 -30.89
C ARG A 129 13.72 0.51 -31.49
N SER A 130 13.33 0.46 -32.76
CA SER A 130 12.66 1.57 -33.44
C SER A 130 11.26 1.83 -32.89
N VAL A 131 10.59 0.80 -32.37
CA VAL A 131 9.25 0.89 -31.81
C VAL A 131 9.32 1.10 -30.30
N THR A 132 8.86 2.26 -29.84
CA THR A 132 8.71 2.57 -28.42
C THR A 132 7.25 2.53 -28.02
N THR A 133 6.97 2.07 -26.80
CA THR A 133 5.64 2.14 -26.20
C THR A 133 5.68 2.87 -24.87
N GLN A 134 4.55 3.47 -24.50
CA GLN A 134 4.40 4.20 -23.25
C GLN A 134 3.24 3.63 -22.45
N ILE A 135 3.55 3.07 -21.29
CA ILE A 135 2.52 2.58 -20.36
C ILE A 135 2.09 3.77 -19.51
N THR A 136 0.79 4.03 -19.49
CA THR A 136 0.22 5.07 -18.62
C THR A 136 -0.24 4.44 -17.32
N PHE A 137 0.13 5.03 -16.20
CA PHE A 137 -0.34 4.61 -14.88
C PHE A 137 -0.84 5.81 -14.10
N GLY A 138 -1.63 5.58 -13.06
CA GLY A 138 -2.11 6.68 -12.23
C GLY A 138 -3.11 6.23 -11.19
N GLY A 139 -3.61 7.17 -10.41
CA GLY A 139 -4.48 6.87 -9.28
C GLY A 139 -4.68 8.08 -8.39
N ASP A 140 -5.41 7.89 -7.30
CA ASP A 140 -5.59 8.90 -6.28
C ASP A 140 -4.33 8.98 -5.41
N VAL A 141 -3.52 10.03 -5.60
CA VAL A 141 -2.27 10.22 -4.84
C VAL A 141 -2.51 10.47 -3.34
N SER A 142 -3.74 10.79 -2.92
CA SER A 142 -4.10 10.87 -1.50
C SER A 142 -4.33 9.50 -0.87
N ASN A 143 -4.44 8.44 -1.68
CA ASN A 143 -4.53 7.08 -1.20
C ASN A 143 -3.13 6.56 -0.83
N PRO A 144 -2.86 6.20 0.43
CA PRO A 144 -1.53 5.71 0.85
C PRO A 144 -1.12 4.42 0.12
N TYR A 145 -2.08 3.66 -0.43
CA TYR A 145 -1.81 2.44 -1.18
C TYR A 145 -1.47 2.69 -2.66
N TYR A 146 -1.65 3.90 -3.17
CA TYR A 146 -1.38 4.25 -4.56
C TYR A 146 0.05 3.91 -4.96
N MET A 147 1.02 4.46 -4.23
CA MET A 147 2.44 4.32 -4.55
C MET A 147 2.90 2.86 -4.49
N VAL A 148 2.39 2.11 -3.52
CA VAL A 148 2.70 0.68 -3.36
C VAL A 148 2.13 -0.10 -4.53
N GLY A 149 0.85 0.11 -4.85
CA GLY A 149 0.16 -0.56 -5.95
C GLY A 149 0.82 -0.30 -7.30
N VAL A 150 1.19 0.95 -7.60
CA VAL A 150 1.92 1.31 -8.84
C VAL A 150 3.26 0.61 -8.90
N ASN A 151 4.12 0.75 -7.89
CA ASN A 151 5.48 0.19 -7.93
C ASN A 151 5.49 -1.33 -8.10
N LEU A 152 4.63 -2.03 -7.37
CA LEU A 152 4.48 -3.49 -7.50
C LEU A 152 4.04 -3.88 -8.91
N SER A 153 3.13 -3.11 -9.49
CA SER A 153 2.62 -3.43 -10.80
C SER A 153 3.60 -3.13 -11.92
N LEU A 154 4.33 -2.01 -11.83
CA LEU A 154 5.42 -1.69 -12.75
C LEU A 154 6.52 -2.75 -12.67
N THR A 155 6.89 -3.18 -11.46
CA THR A 155 7.88 -4.25 -11.25
C THR A 155 7.43 -5.56 -11.91
N ALA A 156 6.15 -5.92 -11.80
CA ALA A 156 5.61 -7.13 -12.43
C ALA A 156 5.63 -7.04 -13.96
N ILE A 157 5.29 -5.87 -14.51
CA ILE A 157 5.33 -5.61 -15.96
C ILE A 157 6.77 -5.63 -16.47
N ASP A 158 7.71 -4.97 -15.80
CA ASP A 158 9.14 -5.00 -16.11
C ASP A 158 9.69 -6.43 -16.07
N GLY A 159 9.29 -7.21 -15.05
CA GLY A 159 9.65 -8.62 -14.93
C GLY A 159 9.15 -9.45 -16.12
N TYR A 160 7.89 -9.23 -16.54
CA TYR A 160 7.34 -9.87 -17.74
C TYR A 160 8.11 -9.48 -19.00
N ILE A 161 8.38 -8.18 -19.20
CA ILE A 161 9.10 -7.71 -20.39
C ILE A 161 10.51 -8.30 -20.43
N MET A 162 11.20 -8.33 -19.30
CA MET A 162 12.54 -8.92 -19.19
C MET A 162 12.50 -10.43 -19.47
N GLN A 163 11.48 -11.15 -18.98
CA GLN A 163 11.30 -12.58 -19.25
C GLN A 163 10.97 -12.84 -20.73
N ALA A 164 10.14 -12.00 -21.34
CA ALA A 164 9.68 -12.15 -22.71
C ALA A 164 10.75 -11.76 -23.75
N THR A 165 11.55 -10.74 -23.46
CA THR A 165 12.51 -10.16 -24.42
C THR A 165 13.97 -10.50 -24.11
N GLY A 166 14.29 -10.93 -22.89
CA GLY A 166 15.66 -11.13 -22.42
C GLY A 166 16.48 -9.84 -22.28
N GLN A 167 15.85 -8.67 -22.40
CA GLN A 167 16.50 -7.36 -22.37
C GLN A 167 15.85 -6.43 -21.33
N GLN A 168 16.60 -5.44 -20.84
CA GLN A 168 16.03 -4.40 -19.99
C GLN A 168 15.05 -3.52 -20.79
N PRO A 169 13.83 -3.28 -20.27
CA PRO A 169 12.81 -2.53 -21.00
C PRO A 169 13.26 -1.10 -21.32
N LEU A 170 13.05 -0.69 -22.58
CA LEU A 170 13.06 0.72 -23.02
C LEU A 170 11.61 1.22 -23.16
N ILE A 171 10.75 0.86 -22.19
CA ILE A 171 9.36 1.30 -22.17
C ILE A 171 9.27 2.61 -21.40
N GLY A 172 8.62 3.61 -21.99
CA GLY A 172 8.35 4.87 -21.31
C GLY A 172 7.20 4.71 -20.33
N TYR A 173 7.29 5.36 -19.18
CA TYR A 173 6.23 5.39 -18.18
C TYR A 173 5.68 6.80 -18.06
N VAL A 174 4.37 6.96 -18.17
CA VAL A 174 3.70 8.25 -18.04
C VAL A 174 2.70 8.18 -16.90
N GLU A 175 2.91 9.02 -15.88
CA GLU A 175 1.97 9.16 -14.78
C GLU A 175 0.84 10.11 -15.17
N LYS A 176 -0.41 9.68 -14.93
CA LYS A 176 -1.60 10.53 -15.01
C LYS A 176 -2.30 10.52 -13.65
N PRO A 177 -1.97 11.46 -12.74
CA PRO A 177 -2.58 11.51 -11.42
C PRO A 177 -4.08 11.77 -11.56
N LEU A 178 -4.87 11.06 -10.74
CA LEU A 178 -6.31 11.27 -10.62
C LEU A 178 -6.62 12.00 -9.33
N GLY A 179 -7.59 12.91 -9.42
CA GLY A 179 -8.02 13.72 -8.28
C GLY A 179 -7.41 15.12 -8.26
N ALA A 180 -8.10 16.00 -7.54
CA ALA A 180 -7.71 17.38 -7.29
C ALA A 180 -6.56 17.45 -6.26
N SER A 181 -5.44 16.79 -6.55
CA SER A 181 -4.25 16.81 -5.68
C SER A 181 -3.44 18.10 -5.79
N ALA A 182 -4.06 19.15 -6.33
CA ALA A 182 -3.81 20.50 -5.86
C ALA A 182 -4.78 20.80 -4.70
N ALA A 183 -4.24 20.88 -3.48
CA ALA A 183 -4.81 21.61 -2.34
C ALA A 183 -5.79 20.89 -1.39
N ARG A 184 -5.37 19.75 -0.81
CA ARG A 184 -5.46 19.70 0.67
C ARG A 184 -4.07 19.70 1.23
N THR A 185 -3.78 20.70 2.05
CA THR A 185 -2.49 20.79 2.72
C THR A 185 -2.34 19.65 3.74
N GLU A 186 -1.11 19.23 4.01
CA GLU A 186 -0.83 18.29 5.11
C GLU A 186 -1.48 18.79 6.42
N PHE A 187 -1.48 20.10 6.63
CA PHE A 187 -2.17 20.77 7.71
C PHE A 187 -3.66 20.40 7.78
N GLU A 188 -4.43 20.58 6.69
CA GLU A 188 -5.86 20.24 6.65
C GLU A 188 -6.13 18.74 6.91
N THR A 189 -5.17 17.88 6.57
CA THR A 189 -5.27 16.44 6.77
C THR A 189 -5.00 16.05 8.23
N TYR A 190 -4.02 16.66 8.88
CA TYR A 190 -3.58 16.29 10.23
C TYR A 190 -4.31 17.03 11.35
N VAL A 191 -4.79 18.25 11.12
CA VAL A 191 -5.43 19.09 12.16
C VAL A 191 -6.55 18.38 12.92
N PRO A 192 -7.54 17.74 12.25
CA PRO A 192 -8.60 17.03 12.97
C PRO A 192 -8.08 15.94 13.91
N GLY A 193 -7.07 15.17 13.47
CA GLY A 193 -6.43 14.14 14.29
C GLY A 193 -5.68 14.71 15.50
N THR A 194 -4.95 15.82 15.30
CA THR A 194 -4.23 16.48 16.40
C THR A 194 -5.17 17.08 17.46
N LEU A 195 -6.34 17.60 17.04
CA LEU A 195 -7.35 18.11 17.97
C LEU A 195 -7.95 16.99 18.83
N ILE A 196 -8.29 15.85 18.23
CA ILE A 196 -8.78 14.67 18.97
C ILE A 196 -7.73 14.21 19.98
N PHE A 197 -6.47 14.12 19.57
CA PHE A 197 -5.37 13.73 20.46
C PHE A 197 -5.20 14.69 21.65
N ALA A 198 -5.27 16.01 21.40
CA ALA A 198 -5.20 17.02 22.45
C ALA A 198 -6.37 16.89 23.46
N VAL A 199 -7.59 16.62 22.97
CA VAL A 199 -8.76 16.38 23.84
C VAL A 199 -8.59 15.12 24.68
N ILE A 200 -8.09 14.02 24.09
CA ILE A 200 -7.83 12.78 24.84
C ILE A 200 -6.82 13.02 25.96
N LEU A 201 -5.72 13.74 25.69
CA LEU A 201 -4.73 14.09 26.72
C LEU A 201 -5.34 14.94 27.84
N LEU A 202 -6.19 15.92 27.51
CA LEU A 202 -6.90 16.73 28.48
C LEU A 202 -7.82 15.90 29.37
N ILE A 203 -8.54 14.93 28.80
CA ILE A 203 -9.42 14.03 29.56
C ILE A 203 -8.60 13.21 30.57
N PHE A 204 -7.46 12.65 30.17
CA PHE A 204 -6.59 11.92 31.08
C PHE A 204 -6.03 12.80 32.20
N LEU A 205 -5.58 14.03 31.86
CA LEU A 205 -5.05 14.97 32.85
C LEU A 205 -6.12 15.38 33.86
N ALA A 206 -7.32 15.70 33.40
CA ALA A 206 -8.45 16.06 34.24
C ALA A 206 -8.85 14.89 35.15
N SER A 207 -8.94 13.67 34.60
CA SER A 207 -9.30 12.47 35.36
C SER A 207 -8.27 12.14 36.44
N MET A 208 -6.97 12.20 36.12
CA MET A 208 -5.90 11.98 37.10
C MET A 208 -5.90 13.06 38.18
N THR A 209 -6.19 14.31 37.83
CA THR A 209 -6.25 15.41 38.80
C THR A 209 -7.39 15.18 39.79
N VAL A 210 -8.59 14.82 39.33
CA VAL A 210 -9.73 14.50 40.20
C VAL A 210 -9.42 13.29 41.09
N ALA A 211 -8.85 12.21 40.54
CA ALA A 211 -8.48 11.05 41.32
C ALA A 211 -7.47 11.39 42.43
N ARG A 212 -6.48 12.24 42.10
CA ARG A 212 -5.47 12.69 43.06
C ARG A 212 -6.07 13.54 44.18
N GLU A 213 -7.00 14.44 43.87
CA GLU A 213 -7.69 15.27 44.88
C GLU A 213 -8.52 14.42 45.86
N ILE A 214 -9.18 13.36 45.36
CA ILE A 214 -9.89 12.38 46.19
C ILE A 214 -8.90 11.62 47.09
N GLU A 215 -7.76 11.19 46.55
CA GLU A 215 -6.73 10.48 47.33
C GLU A 215 -6.07 11.38 48.39
N THR A 216 -5.91 12.68 48.12
CA THR A 216 -5.37 13.65 49.08
C THR A 216 -6.39 14.18 50.07
N GLY A 217 -7.67 13.82 49.94
CA GLY A 217 -8.75 14.21 50.84
C GLY A 217 -9.12 15.70 50.74
N THR A 218 -8.80 16.33 49.63
CA THR A 218 -9.14 17.73 49.33
C THR A 218 -10.47 17.88 48.59
N LEU A 219 -11.02 16.76 48.10
CA LEU A 219 -12.38 16.58 47.57
C LEU A 219 -13.09 15.41 48.25
#